data_AF-A0A2W4KRW0-F1
#
_entry.id   AF-A0A2W4KRW0-F1
#
_cell.length_a   1.000
_cell.length_b   1.000
_cell.length_c   1.000
_cell.angle_alpha   90.00
_cell.angle_beta   90.00
_cell.angle_gamma   90.00
#
_symmetry.space_group_name_H-M   'P 1'
#
loop_
_entity.id
_entity.type
_entity.pdbx_description
1 polymer ?
#
loop_
_entity_poly.entity_id
_entity_poly.type
_entity_poly.pdbx_seq_one_letter_code
_entity_poly.pdbx_strand_id
1 'polypeptide(L)' 'MSHESGKIEIVGVDDRHIYMRYHRAKNPADEGRFMVFQRDDGAFWLDQLVPVRGLGAVPARAA' A
#
# COMPACT_ATOMS: atom_id res chain seq x y z
N MET A 1 4.35 -3.59 7.77
CA MET A 1 4.04 -4.85 7.06
C MET A 1 5.16 -5.14 6.06
N SER A 2 5.61 -6.39 5.94
CA SER A 2 6.54 -6.79 4.88
C SER A 2 5.73 -7.39 3.73
N HIS A 3 5.92 -6.89 2.51
CA HIS A 3 5.30 -7.36 1.28
C HIS A 3 6.39 -7.67 0.25
N GLU A 4 6.09 -8.44 -0.80
CA GLU A 4 7.08 -8.78 -1.84
C GLU A 4 7.65 -7.55 -2.56
N SER A 5 6.87 -6.46 -2.63
CA SER A 5 7.28 -5.18 -3.24
C SER A 5 8.09 -4.28 -2.31
N GLY A 6 8.20 -4.63 -1.02
CA GLY A 6 8.97 -3.85 -0.05
C GLY A 6 8.38 -3.83 1.36
N LYS A 7 9.04 -3.07 2.24
CA LYS A 7 8.55 -2.76 3.59
C LYS A 7 7.59 -1.59 3.52
N ILE A 8 6.38 -1.82 4.00
CA ILE A 8 5.29 -0.85 4.01
C ILE A 8 4.99 -0.44 5.45
N GLU A 9 4.73 0.84 5.61
CA GLU A 9 4.30 1.47 6.85
C GLU A 9 2.87 1.97 6.69
N ILE A 10 2.05 1.73 7.71
CA ILE A 10 0.73 2.35 7.83
C ILE A 10 0.93 3.70 8.49
N VAL A 11 0.56 4.76 7.78
CA VAL A 11 0.72 6.16 8.22
C VAL A 11 -0.53 6.62 8.99
N GLY A 12 -1.69 6.06 8.66
CA GLY A 12 -2.95 6.36 9.34
C GLY A 12 -4.10 5.52 8.82
N VAL A 13 -5.20 5.54 9.55
CA VAL A 13 -6.47 4.88 9.20
C VAL A 13 -7.61 5.81 9.60
N ASP A 14 -8.61 5.96 8.74
CA ASP A 14 -9.87 6.62 9.06
C ASP A 14 -11.08 5.68 8.84
N ASP A 15 -12.30 6.21 8.84
CA ASP A 15 -13.52 5.41 8.68
C ASP A 15 -13.65 4.75 7.29
N ARG A 16 -12.91 5.22 6.29
CA ARG A 16 -13.04 4.81 4.89
C ARG A 16 -11.74 4.30 4.28
N HIS A 17 -10.59 4.72 4.77
CA HIS A 17 -9.31 4.49 4.10
C HIS A 17 -8.19 4.08 5.04
N ILE A 18 -7.24 3.36 4.45
CA ILE A 18 -5.94 3.02 5.04
C ILE A 18 -4.88 3.74 4.21
N TYR A 19 -4.06 4.54 4.90
CA TYR A 19 -2.99 5.33 4.29
C TYR A 19 -1.65 4.66 4.53
N MET A 20 -0.91 4.42 3.45
CA MET A 20 0.34 3.67 3.50
C MET A 20 1.44 4.33 2.71
N ARG A 21 2.66 4.03 3.10
CA ARG A 21 3.87 4.48 2.42
C ARG A 21 4.89 3.34 2.34
N TYR A 22 5.65 3.29 1.25
CA TYR A 22 6.88 2.48 1.25
C TYR A 22 7.92 3.11 2.18
N HIS A 23 8.20 2.41 3.27
CA HIS A 23 9.33 2.72 4.14
C HIS A 23 10.64 2.26 3.50
N ARG A 24 10.59 1.14 2.77
CA ARG A 24 11.70 0.64 1.93
C ARG A 24 11.13 -0.15 0.77
N ALA A 25 11.13 0.40 -0.44
CA ALA A 25 10.65 -0.25 -1.64
C ALA A 25 11.72 -1.19 -2.23
N LYS A 26 11.27 -2.23 -2.93
CA LYS A 26 12.14 -3.09 -3.75
C LYS A 26 12.62 -2.33 -5.00
N ASN A 27 11.73 -1.58 -5.61
CA ASN A 27 12.06 -0.66 -6.71
C ASN A 27 12.39 0.72 -6.13
N PRO A 28 13.61 1.25 -6.33
CA PRO A 28 13.99 2.58 -5.83
C PRO A 28 13.08 3.71 -6.30
N ALA A 29 12.43 3.57 -7.46
CA ALA A 29 11.50 4.57 -7.98
C ALA A 29 10.19 4.69 -7.15
N ASP A 30 9.88 3.68 -6.34
CA ASP A 30 8.70 3.65 -5.47
C ASP A 30 9.04 3.98 -4.00
N GLU A 31 10.30 4.30 -3.69
CA GLU A 31 10.72 4.66 -2.34
C GLU A 31 9.93 5.87 -1.82
N GLY A 32 9.32 5.75 -0.64
CA GLY A 32 8.48 6.81 -0.09
C GLY A 32 7.16 7.04 -0.80
N ARG A 33 6.81 6.27 -1.84
CA ARG A 33 5.52 6.39 -2.54
C ARG A 33 4.37 6.16 -1.58
N PHE A 34 3.38 7.06 -1.68
CA PHE A 34 2.15 7.02 -0.91
C PHE A 34 1.07 6.25 -1.66
N MET A 35 0.28 5.47 -0.92
CA MET A 35 -0.78 4.64 -1.46
C MET A 35 -1.98 4.70 -0.52
N VAL A 36 -3.18 4.77 -1.10
CA VAL A 36 -4.43 4.81 -0.34
C VAL A 36 -5.29 3.63 -0.74
N PHE A 37 -5.79 2.91 0.26
CA PHE A 37 -6.66 1.76 0.06
C PHE A 37 -7.98 1.96 0.78
N GLN A 38 -9.03 1.34 0.27
CA GLN A 38 -10.30 1.23 0.99
C GLN A 38 -10.07 0.48 2.29
N ARG A 39 -10.71 0.95 3.37
CA ARG A 39 -10.69 0.26 4.65
C ARG A 39 -11.51 -1.02 4.55
N ASP A 40 -10.87 -2.13 4.92
CA ASP A 40 -11.50 -3.43 5.08
C ASP A 40 -10.94 -4.06 6.36
N ASP A 41 -11.76 -4.10 7.41
CA ASP A 41 -11.36 -4.64 8.71
C ASP A 41 -11.23 -6.18 8.68
N GLY A 42 -11.67 -6.84 7.60
CA GLY A 42 -11.45 -8.26 7.33
C GLY A 42 -10.18 -8.57 6.53
N ALA A 43 -9.46 -7.55 6.05
CA ALA A 43 -8.23 -7.74 5.28
C ALA A 43 -7.03 -7.92 6.23
N PHE A 44 -6.34 -9.05 6.07
CA PHE A 44 -5.11 -9.37 6.81
C PHE A 44 -3.84 -9.14 5.98
N TRP A 45 -3.98 -9.05 4.66
CA TRP A 45 -2.89 -8.90 3.71
C TRP A 45 -3.11 -7.70 2.78
N LEU A 46 -2.02 -7.10 2.31
CA LEU A 46 -2.07 -5.99 1.36
C LEU A 46 -2.82 -6.34 0.07
N ASP A 47 -2.64 -7.57 -0.43
CA ASP A 47 -3.28 -8.05 -1.67
C ASP A 47 -4.81 -8.18 -1.57
N GLN A 48 -5.34 -8.20 -0.34
CA GLN A 48 -6.78 -8.21 -0.09
C GLN A 48 -7.38 -6.80 -0.11
N LEU A 49 -6.56 -5.77 0.03
CA LEU A 49 -7.01 -4.38 0.05
C LEU A 49 -7.24 -3.86 -1.37
N VAL A 50 -8.31 -3.09 -1.54
CA VAL A 50 -8.65 -2.45 -2.81
C VAL A 50 -8.05 -1.04 -2.86
N PRO A 51 -7.16 -0.71 -3.82
CA PRO A 51 -6.60 0.63 -3.94
C PRO A 51 -7.67 1.64 -4.36
N VAL A 52 -7.59 2.85 -3.81
CA VAL A 52 -8.45 3.96 -4.23
C VAL A 52 -8.00 4.45 -5.60
N ARG A 53 -8.91 4.42 -6.58
CA ARG A 53 -8.59 4.87 -7.95
C ARG A 53 -8.07 6.32 -7.94
N GLY A 54 -6.94 6.53 -8.59
CA GLY A 54 -6.29 7.84 -8.71
C GLY A 54 -5.42 8.24 -7.52
N LEU A 55 -5.37 7.46 -6.42
CA LEU A 55 -4.60 7.78 -5.21
C LEU A 55 -3.52 6.73 -4.88
N GLY A 56 -2.86 6.25 -5.93
CA GLY A 56 -1.77 5.27 -5.83
C GLY A 56 -2.26 3.83 -5.68
N ALA A 57 -1.43 2.90 -6.11
CA ALA A 57 -1.58 1.46 -5.92
C ALA A 57 -0.17 0.85 -5.88
N VAL A 58 -0.04 -0.36 -5.34
CA VAL A 58 1.18 -1.14 -5.52
C VAL A 58 1.33 -1.40 -7.02
N PRO A 59 2.47 -1.05 -7.65
CA PRO A 59 2.66 -1.35 -9.06
C PRO A 59 2.60 -2.86 -9.27
N ALA A 60 1.87 -3.27 -10.30
CA ALA A 60 1.85 -4.67 -10.74
C ALA A 60 3.29 -5.10 -11.09
N ARG A 61 3.63 -6.35 -10.78
CA ARG A 61 4.96 -6.93 -11.03
C ARG A 61 5.52 -6.48 -12.38
N ALA A 62 6.69 -5.83 -12.37
CA ALA A 62 7.55 -5.84 -13.55
C ALA A 62 8.05 -7.29 -13.68
N ALA A 63 7.70 -7.93 -14.81
CA ALA A 63 8.12 -9.28 -15.14
C ALA A 63 9.64 -9.43 -15.18
#